data_AF-A0AAW6NJ68-F1
#
_entry.id   AF-A0AAW6NJ68-F1
#
_cell.length_a   1.000
_cell.length_b   1.000
_cell.length_c   1.000
_cell.angle_alpha   90.00
_cell.angle_beta   90.00
_cell.angle_gamma   90.00
#
_symmetry.space_group_name_H-M   'P 1'
#
loop_
_entity.id
_entity.type
_entity.pdbx_description
1 polymer ?
#
loop_
_entity_poly.entity_id
_entity_poly.type
_entity_poly.pdbx_seq_one_letter_code
_entity_poly.pdbx_strand_id
1 'polypeptide(L)'
;YITECCAANLLWRKGSDVFTPSLEQAGVNGIMRQFCMHQLARAGFRVVEVNAKEEALLSADEVVICNALMPVVPVRAYGRKCWSSRELFQFLAPLCEQTR
;
A
#
# COMPACT_ATOMS: atom_id res chain seq x y z
N TYR A 1 11.98 10.58 3.93
CA TYR A 1 10.77 10.22 3.17
C TYR A 1 10.29 8.88 3.67
N ILE A 2 9.00 8.61 3.59
CA ILE A 2 8.49 7.25 3.83
C ILE A 2 9.10 6.35 2.74
N THR A 3 9.51 5.13 3.10
CA THR A 3 10.12 4.17 2.17
C THR A 3 9.41 2.82 2.22
N GLU A 4 9.46 2.14 3.36
CA GLU A 4 8.84 0.83 3.57
C GLU A 4 8.69 0.54 5.07
N CYS A 5 8.11 -0.62 5.40
CA CYS A 5 8.14 -1.20 6.74
C CYS A 5 9.35 -2.15 6.89
N CYS A 6 9.61 -2.63 8.11
CA CYS A 6 10.76 -3.48 8.41
C CYS A 6 10.90 -4.73 7.51
N ALA A 7 9.78 -5.33 7.10
CA ALA A 7 9.78 -6.51 6.22
C ALA A 7 8.62 -6.50 5.21
N ALA A 8 8.12 -5.33 4.84
CA ALA A 8 6.98 -5.18 3.93
C ALA A 8 6.97 -3.82 3.23
N ASN A 9 6.45 -3.76 2.02
CA ASN A 9 6.15 -2.50 1.36
C ASN A 9 4.82 -1.92 1.85
N LEU A 10 4.62 -0.63 1.62
CA LEU A 10 3.47 0.12 2.10
C LEU A 10 2.74 0.80 0.94
N LEU A 11 1.42 0.68 0.92
CA LEU A 11 0.53 1.42 0.04
C LEU A 11 -0.53 2.14 0.89
N TRP A 12 -0.96 3.31 0.45
CA TRP A 12 -2.06 4.03 1.11
C TRP A 12 -3.04 4.59 0.09
N ARG A 13 -4.29 4.74 0.52
CA ARG A 13 -5.37 5.29 -0.29
C ARG A 13 -5.78 6.66 0.24
N LYS A 14 -6.09 7.58 -0.67
CA LYS A 14 -6.75 8.86 -0.37
C LYS A 14 -7.76 9.14 -1.47
N GLY A 15 -9.05 9.13 -1.12
CA GLY A 15 -10.13 9.14 -2.12
C GLY A 15 -10.03 7.92 -3.04
N SER A 16 -10.07 8.14 -4.35
CA SER A 16 -9.93 7.11 -5.37
C SER A 16 -8.47 6.72 -5.68
N ASP A 17 -7.52 7.49 -5.18
CA ASP A 17 -6.12 7.37 -5.60
C ASP A 17 -5.33 6.51 -4.61
N VAL A 18 -4.41 5.70 -5.16
CA VAL A 18 -3.52 4.84 -4.39
C VAL A 18 -2.08 5.32 -4.58
N PHE A 19 -1.35 5.36 -3.49
CA PHE A 19 0.01 5.84 -3.44
C PHE A 19 0.91 4.79 -2.80
N THR A 20 2.16 4.76 -3.25
CA THR A 20 3.23 3.98 -2.66
C THR A 20 4.50 4.84 -2.64
N PRO A 21 5.43 4.62 -1.69
CA PRO A 21 6.70 5.31 -1.75
C PRO A 21 7.46 4.96 -3.02
N SER A 22 8.15 5.95 -3.60
CA SER A 22 9.21 5.70 -4.58
C SER A 22 10.38 4.99 -3.89
N LEU A 23 10.92 3.96 -4.55
CA LEU A 23 12.03 3.14 -4.04
C LEU A 23 13.33 3.36 -4.82
N GLU A 24 13.42 4.44 -5.61
CA GLU A 24 14.62 4.76 -6.40
C GLU A 24 15.87 4.96 -5.54
N GLN A 25 15.71 5.40 -4.29
CA GLN A 25 16.82 5.73 -3.38
C GLN A 25 17.08 4.66 -2.32
N ALA A 26 16.03 3.96 -1.84
CA ALA A 26 16.12 3.00 -0.76
C ALA A 26 14.87 2.10 -0.72
N GLY A 27 14.99 1.00 0.04
CA GLY A 27 13.93 0.00 0.24
C GLY A 27 13.96 -1.13 -0.79
N VAL A 28 13.15 -2.15 -0.57
CA VAL A 28 13.08 -3.34 -1.42
C VAL A 28 11.90 -3.22 -2.36
N ASN A 29 12.13 -3.26 -3.68
CA ASN A 29 11.05 -3.28 -4.66
C ASN A 29 10.37 -4.66 -4.72
N GLY A 30 9.57 -4.98 -3.70
CA GLY A 30 9.01 -6.31 -3.49
C GLY A 30 8.06 -6.77 -4.59
N ILE A 31 8.07 -8.08 -4.88
CA ILE A 31 7.22 -8.69 -5.91
C ILE A 31 5.73 -8.44 -5.63
N MET A 32 5.31 -8.52 -4.37
CA MET A 32 3.92 -8.29 -4.01
C MET A 32 3.49 -6.82 -4.21
N ARG A 33 4.40 -5.85 -3.97
CA ARG A 33 4.15 -4.44 -4.29
C ARG A 33 3.92 -4.26 -5.79
N GLN A 34 4.82 -4.80 -6.61
CA GLN A 34 4.71 -4.73 -8.07
C GLN A 34 3.40 -5.36 -8.57
N PHE A 35 3.04 -6.53 -8.02
CA PHE A 35 1.78 -7.21 -8.33
C PHE A 35 0.56 -6.36 -7.95
N CYS A 36 0.52 -5.81 -6.73
CA CYS A 36 -0.58 -4.94 -6.29
C CYS A 36 -0.74 -3.72 -7.21
N MET A 37 0.36 -3.03 -7.53
CA MET A 37 0.34 -1.87 -8.42
C MET A 37 -0.19 -2.23 -9.81
N HIS A 38 0.22 -3.37 -10.36
CA HIS A 38 -0.26 -3.85 -11.66
C HIS A 38 -1.76 -4.13 -11.64
N GLN A 39 -2.26 -4.83 -10.62
CA GLN A 39 -3.68 -5.16 -10.50
C GLN A 39 -4.54 -3.90 -10.31
N LEU A 40 -4.08 -2.94 -9.51
CA LEU A 40 -4.76 -1.66 -9.31
C LEU A 40 -4.82 -0.85 -10.61
N ALA A 41 -3.70 -0.73 -11.34
CA ALA A 41 -3.66 -0.03 -12.62
C ALA A 41 -4.61 -0.67 -13.64
N ARG A 42 -4.67 -2.01 -13.72
CA ARG A 42 -5.60 -2.74 -14.58
C ARG A 42 -7.06 -2.50 -14.24
N ALA A 43 -7.37 -2.30 -12.97
CA ALA A 43 -8.72 -2.00 -12.50
C ALA A 43 -9.09 -0.51 -12.59
N GLY A 44 -8.22 0.33 -13.16
CA GLY A 44 -8.49 1.76 -13.39
C GLY A 44 -8.19 2.67 -12.20
N PHE A 45 -7.55 2.16 -11.14
CA PHE A 45 -7.08 3.02 -10.05
C PHE A 45 -5.91 3.87 -10.53
N ARG A 46 -5.88 5.14 -10.10
CA ARG A 46 -4.70 5.98 -10.23
C ARG A 46 -3.68 5.57 -9.18
N VAL A 47 -2.64 4.85 -9.61
CA VAL A 47 -1.52 4.43 -8.74
C VAL A 47 -0.33 5.35 -8.98
N VAL A 48 0.17 5.99 -7.92
CA VAL A 48 1.28 6.95 -8.03
C VAL A 48 2.41 6.59 -7.07
N GLU A 49 3.61 6.42 -7.61
CA GLU A 49 4.83 6.37 -6.81
C GLU A 49 5.25 7.79 -6.41
N VAL A 50 5.45 8.04 -5.11
CA VAL A 50 5.70 9.40 -4.61
C VAL A 50 6.82 9.45 -3.57
N ASN A 51 7.51 10.58 -3.52
CA ASN A 51 8.35 10.96 -2.39
C ASN A 51 7.51 11.73 -1.38
N ALA A 52 6.99 11.03 -0.37
CA ALA A 52 6.12 11.61 0.65
C ALA A 52 6.78 11.64 2.04
N LYS A 53 6.40 12.62 2.85
CA LYS A 53 6.67 12.65 4.29
C LYS A 53 5.52 11.98 5.06
N GLU A 54 5.75 11.72 6.34
CA GLU A 54 4.84 11.01 7.25
C GLU A 54 3.42 11.59 7.28
N GLU A 55 3.27 12.91 7.10
CA GLU A 55 1.99 13.61 7.09
C GLU A 55 1.03 13.08 6.02
N ALA A 56 1.56 12.50 4.93
CA ALA A 56 0.75 11.85 3.91
C ALA A 56 -0.09 10.70 4.48
N LEU A 57 0.49 9.87 5.37
CA LEU A 57 -0.21 8.78 6.03
C LEU A 57 -1.28 9.30 6.98
N LEU A 58 -0.99 10.35 7.74
CA LEU A 58 -1.96 10.96 8.66
C LEU A 58 -3.21 11.48 7.92
N SER A 59 -3.03 11.92 6.66
CA SER A 59 -4.11 12.37 5.77
C SER A 59 -4.74 11.26 4.91
N ALA A 60 -4.24 10.02 4.99
CA ALA A 60 -4.76 8.89 4.22
C ALA A 60 -6.07 8.38 4.83
N ASP A 61 -6.91 7.81 3.97
CA ASP A 61 -8.16 7.16 4.35
C ASP A 61 -7.92 5.70 4.76
N GLU A 62 -6.90 5.08 4.18
CA GLU A 62 -6.54 3.68 4.41
C GLU A 62 -5.05 3.44 4.15
N VAL A 63 -4.46 2.50 4.88
CA VAL A 63 -3.09 2.04 4.68
C VAL A 63 -3.09 0.51 4.67
N VAL A 64 -2.34 -0.07 3.73
CA VAL A 64 -2.07 -1.52 3.66
C VAL A 64 -0.57 -1.74 3.57
N ILE A 65 -0.11 -2.89 4.06
CA ILE A 65 1.26 -3.36 3.87
C ILE A 65 1.25 -4.70 3.15
N CYS A 66 2.31 -5.00 2.41
CA CYS A 66 2.38 -6.20 1.60
C CYS A 66 3.80 -6.77 1.52
N ASN A 67 3.92 -8.10 1.56
CA ASN A 67 5.12 -8.82 1.17
C ASN A 67 4.74 -10.18 0.55
N ALA A 68 5.72 -11.01 0.19
CA ALA A 68 5.46 -12.29 -0.47
C ALA A 68 4.80 -13.36 0.44
N LEU A 69 4.92 -13.25 1.76
CA LEU A 69 4.43 -14.24 2.73
C LEU A 69 3.07 -13.85 3.33
N MET A 70 2.87 -12.55 3.53
CA MET A 70 1.65 -11.89 3.97
C MET A 70 1.21 -11.00 2.81
N PRO A 71 0.44 -11.54 1.85
CA PRO A 71 0.22 -10.90 0.56
C PRO A 71 -0.28 -9.46 0.70
N VAL A 72 -1.33 -9.23 1.48
CA VAL A 72 -1.76 -7.87 1.85
C VAL A 72 -2.32 -7.91 3.26
N VAL A 73 -1.96 -6.93 4.08
CA VAL A 73 -2.43 -6.79 5.47
C VAL A 73 -2.94 -5.37 5.68
N PRO A 74 -4.16 -5.18 6.21
CA PRO A 74 -4.69 -3.86 6.47
C PRO A 74 -4.08 -3.27 7.75
N VAL A 75 -3.72 -1.99 7.72
CA VAL A 75 -3.22 -1.29 8.90
C VAL A 75 -4.39 -0.66 9.65
N ARG A 76 -4.57 -1.05 10.91
CA ARG A 76 -5.63 -0.49 11.77
C ARG A 76 -5.27 0.89 12.33
N ALA A 77 -4.02 1.10 12.72
CA ALA A 77 -3.58 2.33 13.36
C ALA A 77 -2.07 2.56 13.21
N TYR A 78 -1.67 3.83 13.30
CA TYR A 78 -0.29 4.30 13.36
C TYR A 78 -0.20 5.47 14.34
N GLY A 79 0.51 5.29 15.45
CA GLY A 79 0.49 6.23 16.57
C GLY A 79 -0.94 6.45 17.08
N ARG A 80 -1.42 7.70 17.02
CA ARG A 80 -2.80 8.08 17.41
C ARG A 80 -3.80 8.06 16.25
N LYS A 81 -3.33 7.89 15.01
CA LYS A 81 -4.20 7.83 13.83
C LYS A 81 -4.77 6.41 13.70
N CYS A 82 -6.08 6.31 13.56
CA CYS A 82 -6.78 5.06 13.28
C CYS A 82 -7.42 5.13 11.89
N TRP A 83 -7.37 4.02 11.15
CA TRP A 83 -8.06 3.86 9.87
C TRP A 83 -9.13 2.78 10.00
N SER A 84 -10.37 3.16 9.67
CA SER A 84 -11.53 2.27 9.63
C SER A 84 -11.82 1.71 8.25
N SER A 85 -11.46 2.43 7.18
CA SER A 85 -11.64 1.96 5.79
C SER A 85 -10.89 0.66 5.54
N ARG A 86 -11.51 -0.22 4.75
CA ARG A 86 -10.93 -1.48 4.26
C ARG A 86 -11.14 -1.67 2.76
N GLU A 87 -11.48 -0.62 2.03
CA GLU A 87 -11.80 -0.68 0.59
C GLU A 87 -10.60 -1.16 -0.26
N LEU A 88 -9.41 -0.58 -0.04
CA LEU A 88 -8.20 -0.98 -0.76
C LEU A 88 -7.82 -2.43 -0.41
N PHE A 89 -7.89 -2.77 0.87
CA PHE A 89 -7.63 -4.13 1.34
C PHE A 89 -8.62 -5.14 0.74
N GLN A 90 -9.92 -4.86 0.78
CA GLN A 90 -10.96 -5.75 0.26
C GLN A 90 -10.85 -5.96 -1.25
N PHE A 91 -10.36 -4.95 -1.98
CA PHE A 91 -10.06 -5.10 -3.41
C PHE A 91 -8.84 -6.00 -3.65
N LEU A 92 -7.74 -5.77 -2.93
CA LEU A 92 -6.47 -6.48 -3.17
C LEU A 92 -6.43 -7.90 -2.61
N ALA A 93 -6.98 -8.14 -1.42
CA ALA A 93 -6.92 -9.42 -0.72
C ALA A 93 -7.29 -10.63 -1.60
N PRO A 94 -8.46 -10.67 -2.28
CA PRO A 94 -8.82 -11.82 -3.10
C PRO A 94 -7.86 -12.03 -4.28
N LEU A 95 -7.27 -10.96 -4.83
CA LEU A 95 -6.34 -11.05 -5.97
C LEU A 95 -4.96 -11.57 -5.54
N CYS A 96 -4.53 -11.23 -4.32
CA CYS A 96 -3.20 -11.57 -3.83
C CYS A 96 -3.15 -12.93 -3.11
N GLU A 97 -4.29 -13.41 -2.59
CA GLU A 97 -4.38 -14.73 -1.93
C GLU A 97 -4.55 -15.90 -2.91
N GLN A 98 -4.95 -15.62 -4.16
CA GLN A 98 -5.16 -16.63 -5.21
C GLN A 98 -3.88 -17.04 -5.95
N THR A 99 -2.76 -16.35 -5.73
CA THR A 99 -1.49 -16.56 -6.46
C THR A 99 -0.69 -17.78 -5.97
N ARG A 100 -1.36 -18.88 -5.62
CA ARG A 100 -0.71 -20.16 -5.25
C ARG A 100 -0.57 -21.09 -6.44
#